data_AF-A0A1M5ASR5-F1
#
_entry.id   AF-A0A1M5ASR5-F1
#
_cell.length_a   1.000
_cell.length_b   1.000
_cell.length_c   1.000
_cell.angle_alpha   90.00
_cell.angle_beta   90.00
_cell.angle_gamma   90.00
#
_symmetry.space_group_name_H-M   'P 1'
#
loop_
_entity.id
_entity.type
_entity.pdbx_description
1 polymer ?
#
loop_
_entity_poly.entity_id
_entity_poly.type
_entity_poly.pdbx_seq_one_letter_code
_entity_poly.pdbx_strand_id
1 'polypeptide(L)' 'CHKCGKIKKDLKLSDRIYMCECGYKNDRDLNAALNLRDYALA' A
#
# COMPACT_ATOMS: atom_id res chain seq x y z
N CYS A 1 -3.03 -0.52 2.70
CA CYS A 1 -1.90 0.27 3.24
C CYS A 1 -1.14 -0.70 4.11
N HIS A 2 0.12 -0.95 3.81
CA HIS A 2 0.90 -1.85 4.64
C HIS A 2 0.98 -1.37 6.11
N LYS A 3 1.09 -0.05 6.30
CA LYS A 3 1.25 0.55 7.63
C LYS A 3 0.01 0.50 8.52
N CYS A 4 -1.21 0.61 7.95
CA CYS A 4 -2.44 0.75 8.76
C CYS A 4 -3.61 -0.11 8.29
N GLY A 5 -3.42 -1.01 7.33
CA GLY A 5 -4.46 -1.90 6.80
C GLY A 5 -5.49 -1.25 5.86
N LYS A 6 -5.63 0.09 5.81
CA LYS A 6 -6.67 0.74 4.98
C LYS A 6 -6.55 0.37 3.50
N ILE A 7 -7.65 -0.12 2.91
CA ILE A 7 -7.75 -0.49 1.49
C ILE A 7 -8.09 0.77 0.69
N LYS A 8 -7.31 1.06 -0.36
CA LYS A 8 -7.56 2.16 -1.28
C LYS A 8 -8.19 1.61 -2.56
N LYS A 9 -9.51 1.75 -2.70
CA LYS A 9 -10.30 1.09 -3.76
C LYS A 9 -10.13 1.71 -5.15
N ASP A 10 -9.72 2.97 -5.20
CA ASP A 10 -9.58 3.79 -6.41
C ASP A 10 -8.12 3.87 -6.92
N LEU A 11 -7.21 3.07 -6.35
CA LEU A 11 -5.79 3.04 -6.71
C LEU A 11 -5.58 2.45 -8.11
N LYS A 12 -4.96 3.21 -9.01
CA LYS A 12 -4.69 2.83 -10.40
C LYS A 12 -3.23 2.42 -10.61
N LEU A 13 -2.97 1.69 -11.71
CA LEU A 13 -1.60 1.39 -12.15
C LEU A 13 -0.82 2.63 -12.60
N SER A 14 -1.51 3.71 -12.97
CA SER A 14 -0.89 5.01 -13.23
C SER A 14 -0.42 5.71 -11.95
N ASP A 15 -0.96 5.33 -10.79
CA ASP A 15 -0.57 5.88 -9.50
C ASP A 15 0.73 5.21 -9.06
N ARG A 16 1.85 5.75 -9.55
CA ARG A 16 3.20 5.25 -9.24
C ARG A 16 3.54 5.40 -7.76
N ILE A 17 2.94 6.39 -7.08
CA ILE A 17 3.11 6.65 -5.65
C ILE A 17 1.82 6.31 -4.91
N TYR A 18 1.92 5.40 -3.94
CA TYR A 18 0.86 5.13 -2.99
C TYR A 18 0.85 6.19 -1.89
N MET A 19 -0.32 6.81 -1.67
CA MET A 19 -0.56 7.75 -0.57
C MET A 19 -1.77 7.31 0.24
N CYS A 20 -1.57 7.11 1.54
CA CYS A 20 -2.60 6.77 2.50
C CYS A 20 -2.92 7.95 3.42
N GLU A 21 -4.16 8.02 3.88
CA GLU A 21 -4.62 9.01 4.86
C GLU A 21 -3.90 8.90 6.22
N CYS A 22 -3.27 7.77 6.54
CA CYS A 22 -2.45 7.64 7.74
C CYS A 22 -1.06 8.32 7.63
N GLY A 23 -0.81 9.05 6.53
CA GLY A 23 0.45 9.73 6.25
C GLY A 23 1.53 8.83 5.62
N TYR A 24 1.25 7.55 5.38
CA TYR A 24 2.18 6.67 4.65
C TYR A 24 2.21 7.04 3.16
N LYS A 25 3.42 7.31 2.65
CA LYS A 25 3.69 7.64 1.24
C LYS A 25 4.92 6.91 0.76
N ASN A 26 4.79 6.09 -0.27
CA ASN A 26 5.90 5.35 -0.87
C ASN A 26 5.55 4.92 -2.31
N ASP A 27 6.49 4.31 -3.02
CA ASP A 27 6.21 3.63 -4.28
C ASP A 27 5.08 2.60 -4.11
N ARG A 28 4.17 2.54 -5.08
CA ARG A 28 2.99 1.66 -5.03
C ARG A 28 3.39 0.18 -5.00
N ASP A 29 4.34 -0.21 -5.83
CA ASP A 29 4.76 -1.61 -5.95
C ASP A 29 5.51 -2.05 -4.70
N LEU A 30 6.31 -1.15 -4.11
CA LEU A 30 6.88 -1.40 -2.78
C LEU A 30 5.80 -1.56 -1.70
N ASN A 31 4.77 -0.71 -1.66
CA ASN A 31 3.64 -0.91 -0.73
C ASN A 31 2.92 -2.25 -0.97
N ALA A 32 2.76 -2.69 -2.23
CA ALA A 32 2.15 -3.97 -2.56
C ALA A 32 3.00 -5.16 -2.10
N ALA A 33 4.31 -5.13 -2.35
CA ALA A 33 5.25 -6.17 -1.88
C ALA A 33 5.24 -6.27 -0.34
N LEU A 34 5.20 -5.13 0.34
CA LEU A 34 5.09 -5.06 1.79
C LEU A 34 3.76 -5.64 2.30
N ASN A 35 2.62 -5.37 1.64
CA ASN A 35 1.35 -6.02 1.98
C ASN A 35 1.44 -7.55 1.86
N LEU A 36 2.07 -8.08 0.80
CA LEU A 36 2.23 -9.53 0.60
C LEU A 36 3.11 -10.16 1.68
N ARG A 37 4.21 -9.49 2.05
CA ARG A 37 5.09 -9.90 3.16
C ARG A 37 4.29 -10.07 4.45
N ASP A 38 3.48 -9.08 4.79
CA ASP A 38 2.72 -9.09 6.05
C ASP A 38 1.55 -10.07 6.02
N TYR A 39 0.91 -10.28 4.86
CA TYR A 39 -0.12 -11.29 4.71
C TYR A 39 0.43 -12.70 4.95
N ALA A 40 1.66 -12.99 4.54
CA ALA A 40 2.31 -14.28 4.78
C ALA A 40 2.72 -14.51 6.25
N LEU A 41 2.67 -13.47 7.09
CA LEU A 41 3.03 -13.52 8.51
C LEU A 41 1.80 -13.50 9.44
N ALA A 42 0.59 -13.40 8.88
CA ALA A 42 -0.69 -13.40 9.60
C ALA A 42 -1.39 -14.75 9.51
#